data_AF-A0A4V4HFJ1-F1
#
_entry.id   AF-A0A4V4HFJ1-F1
#
_cell.length_a   1.000
_cell.length_b   1.000
_cell.length_c   1.000
_cell.angle_alpha   90.00
_cell.angle_beta   90.00
_cell.angle_gamma   90.00
#
_symmetry.space_group_name_H-M   'P 1'
#
loop_
_entity.id
_entity.type
_entity.pdbx_description
1 polymer ?
#
loop_
_entity_poly.entity_id
_entity_poly.type
_entity_poly.pdbx_seq_one_letter_code
_entity_poly.pdbx_strand_id
1 'polypeptide(L)' 'QEKVRRLVTQMVNLLSVRMELGAPMICMYLLDQPDHYTSHKFVPFHWKSYVTEAQNAWENDQ' A
#
# COMPACT_ATOMS: atom_id res chain seq x y z
N GLN A 1 -24.85 4.26 14.17
CA GLN A 1 -23.58 5.02 14.19
C GLN A 1 -22.59 4.48 15.22
N GLU A 2 -23.03 4.18 16.46
CA GLU A 2 -22.19 3.55 17.52
C GLU A 2 -21.38 2.34 17.05
N LYS A 3 -22.02 1.41 16.33
CA LYS A 3 -21.40 0.17 15.84
C LYS A 3 -20.25 0.42 14.87
N VAL A 4 -20.38 1.42 14.00
CA VAL A 4 -19.36 1.82 13.03
C VAL A 4 -18.18 2.48 13.73
N ARG A 5 -18.46 3.38 14.70
CA ARG A 5 -17.39 4.01 15.52
C ARG A 5 -16.59 2.96 16.27
N ARG A 6 -17.27 2.00 16.91
CA ARG A 6 -16.61 0.91 17.64
C ARG A 6 -15.71 0.07 16.73
N LEU A 7 -16.17 -0.25 15.52
CA LEU A 7 -15.40 -1.01 14.55
C LEU A 7 -14.17 -0.24 14.05
N VAL A 8 -14.30 1.05 13.74
CA VAL A 8 -13.17 1.91 13.35
C VAL A 8 -12.15 2.03 14.48
N THR A 9 -12.59 2.22 15.73
CA THR A 9 -11.68 2.27 16.89
C THR A 9 -10.93 0.95 17.08
N GLN A 10 -11.58 -0.19 16.88
CA GLN A 10 -10.92 -1.50 16.94
C GLN A 10 -9.86 -1.65 15.85
N MET A 11 -10.14 -1.22 14.62
CA MET A 11 -9.17 -1.24 13.51
C MET A 11 -7.97 -0.33 13.78
N VAL A 12 -8.22 0.90 14.23
CA VAL A 12 -7.16 1.88 14.55
C VAL A 12 -6.25 1.36 15.67
N ASN A 13 -6.83 0.80 16.73
CA ASN A 13 -6.07 0.25 17.86
C ASN A 13 -5.21 -0.96 17.42
N LEU A 14 -5.74 -1.84 16.57
CA LEU A 14 -5.00 -2.99 16.05
C LEU A 14 -3.82 -2.56 15.16
N LEU A 15 -4.06 -1.61 14.26
CA LEU A 15 -3.06 -1.12 13.30
C LEU A 15 -1.97 -0.29 13.98
N SER A 16 -2.31 0.47 15.03
CA SER A 16 -1.33 1.29 15.76
C SER A 16 -0.25 0.44 16.44
N VAL A 17 -0.64 -0.73 16.97
CA VAL A 17 0.30 -1.69 17.57
C VAL A 17 1.18 -2.38 16.52
N ARG A 18 0.65 -2.63 15.31
CA ARG A 18 1.36 -3.41 14.27
C ARG A 18 2.28 -2.56 13.40
N MET A 19 1.89 -1.32 13.14
CA MET A 19 2.57 -0.46 12.17
C MET A 19 3.38 0.67 12.82
N GLU A 20 3.38 0.75 14.16
CA GLU A 20 3.99 1.85 14.95
C GLU A 20 3.54 3.26 14.51
N LEU A 21 2.42 3.32 13.78
CA LEU A 21 1.81 4.55 13.31
C LEU A 21 0.85 5.07 14.36
N GLY A 22 0.86 6.39 14.55
CA GLY A 22 -0.09 7.05 15.43
C GLY A 22 -1.53 6.86 14.95
N ALA A 23 -2.47 6.74 15.89
CA ALA A 23 -3.90 6.65 15.60
C ALA A 23 -4.39 7.73 14.60
N PRO A 24 -3.95 9.00 14.64
CA PRO A 24 -4.34 10.01 13.66
C PRO A 24 -3.94 9.64 12.22
N MET A 25 -2.73 9.08 12.03
CA MET A 25 -2.25 8.68 10.70
C MET A 25 -3.08 7.52 10.13
N ILE A 26 -3.40 6.53 10.97
CA ILE A 26 -4.23 5.39 10.56
C ILE A 26 -5.64 5.85 10.18
N CYS A 27 -6.20 6.80 10.93
CA CYS A 27 -7.48 7.42 10.56
C CYS A 27 -7.40 8.14 9.21
N MET A 28 -6.29 8.83 8.90
CA MET A 28 -6.09 9.47 7.59
C MET A 28 -6.09 8.45 6.45
N TYR A 29 -5.47 7.28 6.66
CA TYR A 29 -5.53 6.17 5.69
C TYR A 29 -6.93 5.58 5.55
N LEU A 30 -7.65 5.35 6.66
CA LEU A 30 -9.00 4.78 6.64
C LEU A 30 -10.06 5.72 6.05
N LEU A 31 -9.83 7.03 6.12
CA LEU A 31 -10.71 8.06 5.58
C LEU A 31 -10.27 8.56 4.19
N ASP A 32 -9.21 7.98 3.63
CA ASP A 32 -8.63 8.35 2.34
C ASP A 32 -8.33 9.87 2.22
N GLN A 33 -7.80 10.45 3.29
CA GLN A 33 -7.42 11.87 3.28
C GLN A 33 -6.21 12.06 2.35
N PRO A 34 -6.17 13.13 1.51
CA PRO A 34 -5.06 13.38 0.58
C PRO A 34 -3.71 13.68 1.24
N ASP A 35 -3.71 14.02 2.53
CA ASP A 35 -2.52 14.36 3.32
C ASP A 35 -2.19 13.24 4.30
N HIS A 36 -1.80 12.08 3.75
CA HIS A 36 -1.23 10.98 4.53
C HIS A 36 0.20 10.69 4.07
N TYR A 37 1.08 10.44 5.03
CA TYR A 37 2.51 10.20 4.78
C TYR A 37 2.75 8.88 4.06
N THR A 38 2.92 8.90 2.75
CA THR A 38 3.35 7.71 1.99
C THR A 38 4.86 7.74 1.83
N SER A 39 5.59 6.95 2.63
CA SER A 39 7.06 6.87 2.55
C SER A 39 7.55 6.39 1.18
N HIS A 40 6.87 5.39 0.60
CA HIS A 40 7.22 4.81 -0.69
C HIS A 40 5.96 4.66 -1.55
N LYS A 41 5.97 5.27 -2.74
CA LYS A 41 4.94 5.03 -3.75
C LYS A 41 5.50 4.04 -4.76
N PHE A 42 4.91 2.84 -4.83
CA PHE A 42 5.22 1.91 -5.91
C PHE A 42 4.68 2.49 -7.21
N VAL A 43 5.58 2.89 -8.10
CA VAL A 43 5.24 3.31 -9.46
C VAL A 43 5.52 2.11 -10.37
N PRO A 44 4.60 1.77 -11.30
CA PRO A 44 4.92 0.77 -12.32
C PRO A 44 6.13 1.26 -13.13
N PHE A 45 7.28 0.64 -12.90
CA PHE A 45 8.51 0.91 -13.62
C PHE A 45 8.67 -0.11 -14.74
N HIS A 46 8.63 0.35 -16.00
CA HIS A 46 8.86 -0.51 -17.14
C HIS A 46 10.37 -0.70 -17.34
N TRP A 47 10.90 -1.78 -16.75
CA TRP A 47 12.32 -2.11 -16.87
C TRP A 47 12.60 -2.76 -18.22
N LYS A 48 12.94 -1.93 -19.21
CA LYS A 48 13.20 -2.38 -20.59
C LYS A 48 14.22 -3.52 -20.67
N SER A 49 15.34 -3.44 -19.94
CA SER A 49 16.35 -4.50 -19.96
C SER A 49 15.81 -5.84 -19.48
N TYR A 50 15.01 -5.85 -18.41
CA TYR A 50 14.35 -7.06 -17.92
C TYR A 50 13.35 -7.61 -18.95
N VAL A 51 12.58 -6.73 -19.60
CA VAL A 51 11.61 -7.14 -20.64
C VAL A 51 12.32 -7.73 -21.86
N THR A 52 13.41 -7.12 -22.31
CA THR A 52 14.23 -7.64 -23.42
C THR A 52 14.88 -8.98 -23.07
N GLU A 53 15.44 -9.11 -21.86
CA GLU A 53 16.04 -10.38 -21.41
C GLU A 53 15.00 -11.48 -21.26
N ALA A 54 13.82 -11.16 -20.72
CA ALA A 54 12.70 -12.08 -20.69
C ALA A 54 12.33 -12.49 -22.11
N GLN A 55 12.09 -11.56 -23.05
CA GLN A 55 11.73 -11.88 -24.44
C GLN A 55 12.72 -12.81 -25.15
N ASN A 56 14.03 -12.64 -24.93
CA ASN A 56 15.05 -13.52 -25.51
C ASN A 56 14.84 -15.00 -25.18
N ALA A 57 14.27 -15.34 -24.01
CA ALA A 57 14.03 -16.74 -23.64
C ALA A 57 12.92 -17.40 -24.48
N TRP A 58 12.02 -16.62 -25.11
CA TRP A 58 10.97 -17.12 -25.99
C TRP A 58 11.33 -17.02 -27.49
N GLU A 59 12.27 -16.15 -27.87
CA GLU A 59 12.77 -16.06 -29.25
C GLU A 59 13.71 -17.21 -29.64
N ASN A 60 14.36 -17.86 -28.66
CA ASN A 60 15.24 -19.02 -28.91
C ASN A 60 14.46 -20.35 -29.13
N ASP A 61 13.13 -20.34 -29.04
CA ASP A 61 12.26 -21.52 -29.17
C ASP A 61 11.48 -21.56 -30.52
N GLN A 62 11.77 -20.62 -31.44
CA GLN A 62 11.27 -20.56 -32.83
C GLN A 62 12.36 -20.91 -33.85
#